data_AF-A0A7C5GUD2-F1
#
_entry.id   AF-A0A7C5GUD2-F1
#
_cell.length_a   1.000
_cell.length_b   1.000
_cell.length_c   1.000
_cell.angle_alpha   90.00
_cell.angle_beta   90.00
_cell.angle_gamma   90.00
#
_symmetry.space_group_name_H-M   'P 1'
#
loop_
_entity.id
_entity.type
_entity.pdbx_description
1 polymer ?
#
loop_
_entity_poly.entity_id
_entity_poly.type
_entity_poly.pdbx_seq_one_letter_code
_entity_poly.pdbx_strand_id
1 'polypeptide(L)'
;MVKRHFLLFIILCLAALLVGCATYTERARPIIAAWSSGDLNKATQEVLKRAYRGVGSKDELVWLLEAGAALRAQGDFTNSQRYFD
;
A
#
# COMPACT_ATOMS: atom_id res chain seq x y z
N MET A 1 -0.62 20.46 -37.41
CA MET A 1 0.48 19.96 -36.55
C MET A 1 0.13 19.90 -35.06
N VAL A 2 -0.63 20.85 -34.52
CA VAL A 2 -0.97 20.94 -33.07
C VAL A 2 -1.80 19.76 -32.55
N LYS A 3 -2.75 19.24 -33.34
CA LYS A 3 -3.62 18.11 -32.93
C LYS A 3 -2.87 16.81 -32.63
N ARG A 4 -1.77 16.52 -33.35
CA ARG A 4 -0.94 15.32 -33.12
C ARG A 4 -0.13 15.41 -31.83
N HIS A 5 0.42 16.58 -31.54
CA HIS A 5 1.16 16.83 -30.30
C HIS A 5 0.23 16.86 -29.09
N PHE A 6 -0.98 17.41 -29.25
CA PHE A 6 -2.02 17.39 -28.22
C PHE A 6 -2.51 15.96 -27.91
N LEU A 7 -2.73 15.13 -28.94
CA LEU A 7 -3.09 13.73 -28.75
C LEU A 7 -1.98 12.94 -28.04
N LEU A 8 -0.72 13.13 -28.45
CA LEU A 8 0.43 12.49 -27.80
C LEU A 8 0.59 12.93 -26.34
N PHE A 9 0.31 14.19 -26.03
CA PHE A 9 0.32 14.70 -24.66
C PHE A 9 -0.76 14.05 -23.79
N ILE A 10 -2.00 13.92 -24.31
CA ILE A 10 -3.08 13.22 -23.60
C ILE A 10 -2.71 11.75 -23.32
N ILE A 11 -2.17 11.06 -24.32
CA ILE A 11 -1.73 9.65 -24.16
C ILE A 11 -0.65 9.55 -23.08
N LEU A 12 0.31 10.48 -23.05
CA LEU A 12 1.36 10.51 -22.03
C LEU A 12 0.81 10.74 -20.62
N CYS A 13 -0.13 11.69 -20.46
CA CYS A 13 -0.80 11.91 -19.18
C CYS A 13 -1.59 10.69 -18.72
N LEU A 14 -2.29 10.02 -19.66
CA LEU A 14 -3.06 8.81 -19.36
C LEU A 14 -2.15 7.65 -18.94
N ALA A 15 -0.99 7.49 -19.61
CA ALA A 15 0.01 6.50 -19.24
C ALA A 15 0.61 6.77 -17.85
N ALA A 16 0.86 8.04 -17.49
CA ALA A 16 1.40 8.41 -16.18
C ALA A 16 0.46 8.06 -15.02
N LEU A 17 -0.87 8.15 -15.23
CA LEU A 17 -1.87 7.79 -14.22
C LEU A 17 -1.87 6.28 -13.88
N LEU A 18 -1.48 5.43 -14.84
CA LEU A 18 -1.45 3.96 -14.66
C LEU A 18 -0.24 3.47 -13.86
N VAL A 19 0.83 4.26 -13.78
CA VAL A 19 2.09 3.89 -13.07
C VAL A 19 1.88 3.79 -11.56
N GLY A 20 0.95 4.57 -10.99
CA GLY A 20 0.63 4.56 -9.56
C GLY A 20 0.10 3.20 -9.08
N CYS A 21 -0.79 2.58 -9.85
CA CYS A 21 -1.36 1.27 -9.51
C CYS A 21 -0.29 0.17 -9.50
N ALA A 22 0.53 0.09 -10.55
CA ALA A 22 1.59 -0.91 -10.66
C ALA A 22 2.63 -0.75 -9.53
N THR A 23 2.96 0.49 -9.16
CA THR A 23 3.91 0.76 -8.08
C THR A 23 3.36 0.33 -6.71
N TYR A 24 2.07 0.55 -6.45
CA TYR A 24 1.47 0.15 -5.18
C TYR A 24 1.38 -1.37 -5.04
N THR A 25 1.00 -2.08 -6.12
CA THR A 25 0.93 -3.54 -6.13
C THR A 25 2.29 -4.17 -5.86
N GLU A 26 3.36 -3.64 -6.46
CA GLU A 26 4.72 -4.13 -6.19
C GLU A 26 5.16 -3.82 -4.76
N ARG A 27 4.87 -2.62 -4.25
CA ARG A 27 5.16 -2.26 -2.85
C ARG A 27 4.42 -3.16 -1.86
N ALA A 28 3.18 -3.56 -2.15
CA ALA A 28 2.37 -4.43 -1.30
C ALA A 28 2.68 -5.94 -1.46
N ARG A 29 3.41 -6.35 -2.51
CA ARG A 29 3.63 -7.76 -2.85
C ARG A 29 4.14 -8.63 -1.70
N PRO A 30 5.13 -8.21 -0.88
CA PRO A 30 5.59 -9.00 0.28
C PRO A 30 4.52 -9.18 1.37
N ILE A 31 3.65 -8.17 1.54
CA ILE A 31 2.54 -8.23 2.50
C ILE A 31 1.48 -9.22 2.00
N ILE A 32 1.09 -9.09 0.72
CA ILE A 32 0.14 -10.01 0.08
C ILE A 32 0.64 -11.45 0.15
N ALA A 33 1.93 -11.68 -0.11
CA ALA A 33 2.52 -13.00 0.00
C ALA A 33 2.38 -13.58 1.41
N ALA A 34 2.70 -12.81 2.45
CA ALA A 34 2.58 -13.23 3.84
C ALA A 34 1.12 -13.50 4.26
N TRP A 35 0.19 -12.66 3.83
CA TRP A 35 -1.25 -12.89 4.02
C TRP A 35 -1.71 -14.18 3.35
N SER A 36 -1.35 -14.38 2.08
CA SER A 36 -1.77 -15.55 1.31
C SER A 36 -1.22 -16.86 1.87
N SER A 37 -0.06 -16.82 2.55
CA SER A 37 0.52 -17.98 3.22
C SER A 37 0.04 -18.17 4.66
N GLY A 38 -0.83 -17.28 5.18
CA GLY A 38 -1.28 -17.29 6.58
C GLY A 38 -0.23 -16.86 7.60
N ASP A 39 0.91 -16.31 7.16
CA ASP A 39 1.96 -15.81 8.05
C ASP A 39 1.64 -14.36 8.47
N LEU A 40 0.66 -14.24 9.35
CA LEU A 40 0.13 -12.95 9.77
C LEU A 40 1.12 -12.12 10.60
N ASN A 41 2.02 -12.80 11.33
CA ASN A 41 3.14 -12.15 12.03
C ASN A 41 4.04 -11.43 11.03
N LYS A 42 4.47 -12.14 9.98
CA LYS A 42 5.29 -11.55 8.92
C LYS A 42 4.55 -10.46 8.16
N ALA A 43 3.26 -10.65 7.88
CA ALA A 43 2.43 -9.62 7.26
C ALA A 43 2.45 -8.33 8.09
N THR A 44 2.21 -8.44 9.40
CA THR A 44 2.25 -7.30 10.34
C THR A 44 3.61 -6.60 10.34
N GLN A 45 4.71 -7.35 10.44
CA GLN A 45 6.06 -6.78 10.43
C GLN A 45 6.37 -6.03 9.13
N GLU A 46 6.02 -6.61 7.99
CA GLU A 46 6.23 -6.00 6.67
C GLU A 46 5.40 -4.72 6.50
N VAL A 47 4.18 -4.70 7.01
CA VAL A 47 3.33 -3.51 6.98
C VAL A 47 3.89 -2.42 7.87
N LEU A 48 4.23 -2.72 9.13
CA LEU A 48 4.80 -1.74 10.05
C LEU A 48 6.10 -1.13 9.51
N LYS A 49 6.97 -1.94 8.91
CA LYS A 49 8.18 -1.45 8.24
C LYS A 49 7.89 -0.43 7.13
N ARG A 50 6.74 -0.52 6.45
CA ARG A 50 6.32 0.46 5.44
C ARG A 50 5.71 1.70 6.07
N ALA A 51 4.89 1.55 7.11
CA ALA A 51 4.39 2.67 7.89
C ALA A 51 5.55 3.53 8.41
N TYR A 52 6.54 2.91 9.07
CA TYR A 52 7.74 3.60 9.57
C TYR A 52 8.56 4.31 8.49
N ARG A 53 8.70 3.72 7.30
CA ARG A 53 9.39 4.39 6.17
C ARG A 53 8.59 5.52 5.55
N GLY A 54 7.27 5.50 5.72
CA GLY A 54 6.35 6.48 5.18
C GLY A 54 5.93 7.57 6.16
N VAL A 55 6.53 7.65 7.35
CA VAL A 55 6.11 8.58 8.42
C VAL A 55 5.93 10.01 7.88
N GLY A 56 4.77 10.60 8.18
CA GLY A 56 4.37 11.94 7.72
C GLY A 56 3.79 11.98 6.30
N SER A 57 3.73 10.85 5.59
CA SER A 57 3.12 10.74 4.27
C SER A 57 1.70 10.18 4.34
N LYS A 58 0.90 10.41 3.28
CA LYS A 58 -0.42 9.79 3.15
C LYS A 58 -0.38 8.25 3.15
N ASP A 59 0.72 7.67 2.67
CA ASP A 59 0.91 6.22 2.63
C ASP A 59 1.06 5.63 4.04
N GLU A 60 1.53 6.41 5.03
CA GLU A 60 1.63 5.97 6.42
C GLU A 60 0.29 5.46 6.94
N LEU A 61 -0.77 6.24 6.79
CA LEU A 61 -2.11 5.88 7.25
C LEU A 61 -2.57 4.55 6.64
N VAL A 62 -2.36 4.37 5.33
CA VAL A 62 -2.77 3.14 4.65
C VAL A 62 -2.04 1.93 5.21
N TRP A 63 -0.74 2.05 5.50
CA TRP A 63 0.03 0.98 6.12
C TRP A 63 -0.37 0.76 7.58
N LEU A 64 -0.66 1.80 8.37
CA LEU A 64 -1.13 1.60 9.75
C LEU A 64 -2.47 0.83 9.78
N LEU A 65 -3.43 1.17 8.92
CA LEU A 65 -4.71 0.46 8.82
C LEU A 65 -4.50 -1.02 8.46
N GLU A 66 -3.59 -1.30 7.53
CA GLU A 66 -3.24 -2.67 7.14
C GLU A 66 -2.58 -3.45 8.30
N ALA A 67 -1.79 -2.78 9.14
CA ALA A 67 -1.20 -3.41 10.33
C ALA A 67 -2.28 -3.74 11.36
N GLY A 68 -3.23 -2.82 11.57
CA GLY A 68 -4.41 -3.03 12.39
C GLY A 68 -5.23 -4.24 11.92
N ALA A 69 -5.45 -4.39 10.61
CA ALA A 69 -6.14 -5.53 10.02
C ALA A 69 -5.38 -6.85 10.22
N ALA A 70 -4.06 -6.85 10.00
CA ALA A 70 -3.21 -8.03 10.20
C ALA A 70 -3.21 -8.49 11.67
N LEU A 71 -3.13 -7.56 12.62
CA LEU A 71 -3.23 -7.86 14.06
C LEU A 71 -4.60 -8.39 14.44
N ARG A 72 -5.67 -7.85 13.84
CA ARG A 72 -7.04 -8.35 14.05
C ARG A 72 -7.18 -9.79 13.59
N ALA A 73 -6.63 -10.14 12.43
CA ALA A 73 -6.64 -11.51 11.91
C ALA A 73 -5.87 -12.50 12.80
N GLN A 74 -4.89 -12.02 13.57
CA GLN A 74 -4.15 -12.82 14.56
C GLN A 74 -4.90 -12.98 15.89
N GLY A 75 -6.00 -12.25 16.09
CA GLY A 75 -6.69 -12.18 17.38
C GLY A 75 -6.07 -11.19 18.37
N ASP A 76 -5.06 -10.40 17.97
CA ASP A 76 -4.47 -9.35 18.80
C ASP A 76 -5.29 -8.05 18.68
N PHE A 77 -6.49 -8.07 19.25
CA PHE A 77 -7.43 -6.94 19.18
C PHE A 77 -6.93 -5.70 19.93
N THR A 78 -6.09 -5.89 20.96
CA THR A 78 -5.54 -4.81 21.77
C THR A 78 -4.54 -4.00 20.97
N ASN A 79 -3.56 -4.64 20.31
CA ASN A 79 -2.63 -3.90 19.46
C ASN A 79 -3.27 -3.47 18.14
N SER A 80 -4.26 -4.21 17.63
CA SER A 80 -5.03 -3.83 16.45
C SER A 80 -5.71 -2.46 16.61
N GLN A 81 -6.39 -2.22 17.74
CA GLN A 81 -7.09 -0.94 18.00
C GLN A 81 -6.17 0.28 17.93
N ARG A 82 -4.93 0.16 18.42
CA ARG A 82 -3.96 1.27 18.43
C ARG A 82 -3.60 1.81 17.05
N TYR A 83 -3.87 1.04 16.00
CA TYR A 83 -3.61 1.45 14.62
C TYR A 83 -4.87 1.94 13.89
N PHE A 84 -6.03 1.89 14.53
CA PHE A 84 -7.30 2.43 14.05
C PHE A 84 -7.72 3.73 14.73
N ASP A 85 -7.09 4.06 15.86
CA ASP A 85 -7.24 5.32 16.59
C ASP A 85 -6.31 6.41 16.04
#